data_AF-A0A026WX70-F1
#
_entry.id   AF-A0A026WX70-F1
#
_cell.length_a   1.000
_cell.length_b   1.000
_cell.length_c   1.000
_cell.angle_alpha   90.00
_cell.angle_beta   90.00
_cell.angle_gamma   90.00
#
_symmetry.space_group_name_H-M   'P 1'
#
loop_
_entity.id
_entity.type
_entity.pdbx_description
1 polymer ?
#
loop_
_entity_poly.entity_id
_entity_poly.type
_entity_poly.pdbx_seq_one_letter_code
_entity_poly.pdbx_strand_id
1 'polypeptide(L)'
;MKFALALLAIVATASAKIEIPNFGRGELYKDIQDFLDLMPQEEILAITLQYYGEDKEFQTMIQYFQSKEFKNLVAEVEALPEIKILMNYIHDAGIDIYKIVNLLNDALGLPPLTPPSTLVLGTQITGGIKGYVKDILAILPSKELNDLYEKKLKTSEAFRSFIKQLESKNFQEIVNKVYVNPKFQALLKHAKDAGIDLIVLKDLLKILWGITVPGN
;
A
#
# COMPACT_ATOMS: atom_id res chain seq x y z
N MET A 1 6.34 -2.89 -3.23
CA MET A 1 5.17 -3.21 -2.37
C MET A 1 4.07 -2.16 -2.60
N LYS A 2 2.92 -2.49 -3.21
CA LYS A 2 2.27 -1.63 -4.24
C LYS A 2 1.47 -0.46 -3.67
N PHE A 3 1.73 0.77 -4.13
CA PHE A 3 1.18 2.04 -3.60
C PHE A 3 1.43 2.23 -2.07
N ALA A 4 1.61 3.45 -1.59
CA ALA A 4 1.51 3.70 -0.13
C ALA A 4 0.14 3.24 0.43
N LEU A 5 -0.88 3.24 -0.44
CA LEU A 5 -2.22 2.75 -0.16
C LEU A 5 -2.39 1.24 -0.27
N ALA A 6 -1.74 0.48 -1.16
CA ALA A 6 -2.01 -0.97 -1.25
C ALA A 6 -1.20 -1.81 -0.25
N LEU A 7 -0.11 -1.29 0.33
CA LEU A 7 0.45 -1.90 1.53
C LEU A 7 -0.49 -1.68 2.74
N LEU A 8 -1.06 -0.48 2.91
CA LEU A 8 -2.12 -0.26 3.91
C LEU A 8 -3.41 -1.05 3.59
N ALA A 9 -3.74 -1.27 2.31
CA ALA A 9 -4.85 -2.14 1.89
C ALA A 9 -4.62 -3.56 2.35
N ILE A 10 -3.47 -4.14 1.98
CA ILE A 10 -3.16 -5.54 2.26
C ILE A 10 -3.06 -5.76 3.76
N VAL A 11 -2.56 -4.78 4.53
CA VAL A 11 -2.58 -4.86 5.99
C VAL A 11 -4.00 -4.70 6.57
N ALA A 12 -4.85 -3.84 6.03
CA ALA A 12 -6.27 -3.73 6.43
C ALA A 12 -7.10 -4.97 6.04
N THR A 13 -6.80 -5.63 4.92
CA THR A 13 -7.49 -6.83 4.44
C THR A 13 -6.89 -8.13 4.94
N ALA A 14 -5.67 -8.13 5.47
CA ALA A 14 -5.09 -9.25 6.22
C ALA A 14 -5.48 -9.20 7.70
N SER A 15 -5.83 -8.02 8.23
CA SER A 15 -6.25 -7.85 9.63
C SER A 15 -7.73 -8.16 9.86
N ALA A 16 -8.61 -7.80 8.93
CA ALA A 16 -9.90 -8.47 8.82
C ALA A 16 -9.70 -9.84 8.15
N LYS A 17 -10.45 -10.89 8.55
CA LYS A 17 -10.46 -12.20 7.84
C LYS A 17 -11.22 -12.11 6.50
N ILE A 18 -10.82 -11.19 5.64
CA ILE A 18 -11.35 -11.02 4.30
C ILE A 18 -10.46 -11.88 3.39
N GLU A 19 -10.98 -12.99 2.88
CA GLU A 19 -10.34 -13.68 1.76
C GLU A 19 -10.08 -12.64 0.66
N ILE A 20 -8.80 -12.36 0.33
CA ILE A 20 -8.48 -11.36 -0.69
C ILE A 20 -9.13 -11.83 -2.00
N PRO A 21 -10.21 -11.16 -2.46
CA PRO A 21 -11.05 -11.72 -3.51
C PRO A 21 -10.28 -11.58 -4.82
N ASN A 22 -10.15 -12.67 -5.59
CA ASN A 22 -9.30 -12.75 -6.80
C ASN A 22 -9.17 -11.40 -7.52
N PHE A 23 -7.99 -10.80 -7.41
CA PHE A 23 -7.70 -9.42 -7.79
C PHE A 23 -7.07 -9.32 -9.17
N GLY A 24 -7.20 -10.33 -10.03
CA GLY A 24 -6.63 -10.25 -11.37
C GLY A 24 -6.90 -11.44 -12.28
N ARG A 25 -6.17 -11.47 -13.40
CA ARG A 25 -6.30 -12.44 -14.48
C ARG A 25 -4.93 -12.71 -15.09
N GLY A 26 -4.71 -13.92 -15.59
CA GLY A 26 -3.46 -14.33 -16.23
C GLY A 26 -2.27 -14.48 -15.27
N GLU A 27 -1.06 -14.55 -15.84
CA GLU A 27 0.15 -14.87 -15.08
C GLU A 27 0.57 -13.76 -14.11
N LEU A 28 0.39 -12.47 -14.43
CA LEU A 28 0.82 -11.38 -13.54
C LEU A 28 0.08 -11.40 -12.19
N TYR A 29 -1.19 -11.82 -12.19
CA TYR A 29 -1.96 -12.03 -10.95
C TYR A 29 -1.30 -13.10 -10.08
N LYS A 30 -0.98 -14.27 -10.64
CA LYS A 30 -0.29 -15.36 -9.93
C LYS A 30 1.08 -14.91 -9.45
N ASP A 31 1.82 -14.20 -10.30
CA ASP A 31 3.14 -13.66 -9.95
C ASP A 31 3.09 -12.73 -8.76
N ILE A 32 2.02 -11.96 -8.58
CA ILE A 32 1.82 -11.09 -7.41
C ILE A 32 1.28 -11.86 -6.21
N GLN A 33 0.40 -12.84 -6.42
CA GLN A 33 -0.07 -13.74 -5.36
C GLN A 33 1.09 -14.44 -4.65
N ASP A 34 2.08 -14.95 -5.40
CA ASP A 34 3.29 -15.57 -4.83
C ASP A 34 4.04 -14.64 -3.84
N PHE A 35 3.99 -13.30 -4.00
CA PHE A 35 4.56 -12.38 -3.01
C PHE A 35 3.65 -12.17 -1.80
N LEU A 36 2.32 -12.19 -1.98
CA LEU A 36 1.36 -12.07 -0.88
C LEU A 36 1.39 -13.31 0.02
N ASP A 37 1.61 -14.49 -0.56
CA ASP A 37 1.74 -15.76 0.14
C ASP A 37 3.02 -15.86 0.98
N LEU A 38 4.03 -15.03 0.70
CA LEU A 38 5.23 -14.87 1.54
C LEU A 38 5.03 -13.87 2.69
N MET A 39 3.95 -13.08 2.71
CA MET A 39 3.76 -12.09 3.77
C MET A 39 3.32 -12.77 5.07
N PRO A 40 3.91 -12.44 6.24
CA PRO A 40 3.50 -12.98 7.54
C PRO A 40 2.20 -12.30 8.01
N GLN A 41 1.08 -12.65 7.38
CA GLN A 41 -0.22 -11.97 7.53
C GLN A 41 -0.71 -11.93 8.99
N GLU A 42 -0.51 -13.00 9.76
CA GLU A 42 -0.91 -13.07 11.17
C GLU A 42 -0.08 -12.13 12.07
N GLU A 43 1.23 -12.03 11.83
CA GLU A 43 2.14 -11.15 12.57
C GLU A 43 1.89 -9.67 12.22
N ILE A 44 1.66 -9.38 10.93
CA ILE A 44 1.22 -8.08 10.42
C ILE A 44 -0.07 -7.63 11.12
N LEU A 45 -1.06 -8.52 11.20
CA LEU A 45 -2.33 -8.30 11.90
C LEU A 45 -2.10 -8.04 13.40
N ALA A 46 -1.27 -8.86 14.06
CA ALA A 46 -0.96 -8.70 15.48
C ALA A 46 -0.33 -7.32 15.79
N ILE A 47 0.69 -6.91 15.01
CA ILE A 47 1.32 -5.57 15.13
C ILE A 47 0.29 -4.47 14.90
N THR A 48 -0.53 -4.58 13.84
CA THR A 48 -1.54 -3.57 13.50
C THR A 48 -2.58 -3.39 14.61
N LEU A 49 -3.04 -4.48 15.23
CA LEU A 49 -3.97 -4.39 16.36
C LEU A 49 -3.31 -3.83 17.61
N GLN A 50 -2.04 -4.13 17.86
CA GLN A 50 -1.32 -3.55 18.98
C GLN A 50 -1.18 -2.03 18.81
N TYR A 51 -0.75 -1.56 17.63
CA TYR A 51 -0.73 -0.12 17.31
C TYR A 51 -2.12 0.52 17.40
N TYR A 52 -3.17 -0.15 16.92
CA TYR A 52 -4.55 0.35 17.03
C TYR A 52 -5.05 0.46 18.48
N GLY A 53 -4.65 -0.46 19.36
CA GLY A 53 -5.04 -0.45 20.77
C GLY A 53 -4.20 0.49 21.66
N GLU A 54 -2.89 0.58 21.39
CA GLU A 54 -1.91 1.17 22.31
C GLU A 54 -1.34 2.52 21.84
N ASP A 55 -1.35 2.82 20.54
CA ASP A 55 -0.67 4.01 19.99
C ASP A 55 -1.63 5.13 19.55
N LYS A 56 -1.50 6.30 20.20
CA LYS A 56 -2.36 7.48 19.96
C LYS A 56 -2.11 8.16 18.62
N GLU A 57 -0.89 8.14 18.11
CA GLU A 57 -0.54 8.75 16.81
C GLU A 57 -1.15 7.91 15.69
N PHE A 58 -1.04 6.59 15.80
CA PHE A 58 -1.67 5.63 14.90
C PHE A 58 -3.20 5.73 14.93
N GLN A 59 -3.82 5.80 16.11
CA GLN A 59 -5.27 6.04 16.25
C GLN A 59 -5.71 7.35 15.57
N THR A 60 -4.93 8.43 15.73
CA THR A 60 -5.21 9.74 15.11
C THR A 60 -5.11 9.65 13.58
N MET A 61 -4.12 8.95 13.04
CA MET A 61 -3.98 8.69 11.60
C MET A 61 -5.18 7.91 11.04
N ILE A 62 -5.65 6.87 11.74
CA ILE A 62 -6.84 6.10 11.32
C ILE A 62 -8.10 6.98 11.31
N GLN A 63 -8.33 7.79 12.35
CA GLN A 63 -9.44 8.74 12.37
C GLN A 63 -9.37 9.74 11.22
N TYR A 64 -8.17 10.24 10.90
CA TYR A 64 -7.95 11.14 9.77
C TYR A 64 -8.25 10.47 8.43
N PHE A 65 -7.82 9.22 8.19
CA PHE A 65 -8.17 8.49 6.96
C PHE A 65 -9.67 8.17 6.85
N GLN A 66 -10.37 8.06 7.97
CA GLN A 66 -11.83 7.88 8.01
C GLN A 66 -12.60 9.20 7.79
N SER A 67 -11.94 10.35 7.89
CA SER A 67 -12.57 11.68 7.75
C SER A 67 -13.19 11.92 6.36
N LYS A 68 -14.20 12.79 6.32
CA LYS A 68 -14.87 13.16 5.07
C LYS A 68 -13.93 13.99 4.18
N GLU A 69 -13.10 14.80 4.81
CA GLU A 69 -12.13 15.69 4.20
C GLU A 69 -11.08 14.88 3.44
N PHE A 70 -10.50 13.83 4.07
CA PHE A 70 -9.58 12.92 3.39
C PHE A 70 -10.25 12.15 2.26
N LYS A 71 -11.44 11.58 2.49
CA LYS A 71 -12.19 10.81 1.47
C LYS A 71 -12.56 11.62 0.25
N ASN A 72 -13.02 12.87 0.43
CA ASN A 72 -13.27 13.79 -0.68
C ASN A 72 -11.99 14.05 -1.48
N LEU A 73 -10.87 14.29 -0.79
CA LEU A 73 -9.59 14.63 -1.41
C LEU A 73 -8.97 13.44 -2.17
N VAL A 74 -9.15 12.22 -1.66
CA VAL A 74 -8.84 10.97 -2.37
C VAL A 74 -9.70 10.83 -3.62
N ALA A 75 -11.02 10.97 -3.52
CA ALA A 75 -11.93 10.89 -4.67
C ALA A 75 -11.62 11.95 -5.75
N GLU A 76 -11.22 13.16 -5.34
CA GLU A 76 -10.76 14.21 -6.25
C GLU A 76 -9.45 13.87 -6.97
N VAL A 77 -8.56 13.11 -6.35
CA VAL A 77 -7.32 12.59 -6.95
C VAL A 77 -7.62 11.40 -7.87
N GLU A 78 -8.46 10.44 -7.45
CA GLU A 78 -8.92 9.32 -8.28
C GLU A 78 -9.66 9.78 -9.54
N ALA A 79 -10.34 10.92 -9.47
CA ALA A 79 -11.01 11.52 -10.62
C ALA A 79 -10.03 12.05 -11.71
N LEU A 80 -8.75 12.26 -11.41
CA LEU A 80 -7.77 12.83 -12.33
C LEU A 80 -7.54 11.93 -13.57
N PRO A 81 -7.44 12.51 -14.79
CA PRO A 81 -7.15 11.74 -16.00
C PRO A 81 -5.87 10.90 -15.89
N GLU A 82 -4.82 11.44 -15.27
CA GLU A 82 -3.53 10.77 -15.08
C GLU A 82 -3.63 9.55 -14.16
N ILE A 83 -4.45 9.63 -13.10
CA ILE A 83 -4.71 8.51 -12.20
C ILE A 83 -5.55 7.44 -12.90
N LYS A 84 -6.53 7.82 -13.73
CA LYS A 84 -7.30 6.87 -14.54
C LYS A 84 -6.43 6.17 -15.59
N ILE A 85 -5.48 6.87 -16.22
CA ILE A 85 -4.50 6.27 -17.13
C ILE A 85 -3.60 5.27 -16.38
N LEU A 86 -3.14 5.62 -15.17
CA LEU A 86 -2.36 4.73 -14.31
C LEU A 86 -3.15 3.47 -13.91
N MET A 87 -4.41 3.63 -13.48
CA MET A 87 -5.27 2.52 -13.09
C MET A 87 -5.60 1.60 -14.28
N ASN A 88 -5.98 2.16 -15.43
CA ASN A 88 -6.22 1.39 -16.65
C ASN A 88 -4.98 0.60 -17.06
N TYR A 89 -3.79 1.21 -17.04
CA TYR A 89 -2.56 0.49 -17.36
C TYR A 89 -2.33 -0.75 -16.46
N ILE A 90 -2.60 -0.63 -15.15
CA ILE A 90 -2.46 -1.75 -14.22
C ILE A 90 -3.57 -2.80 -14.43
N HIS A 91 -4.78 -2.37 -14.78
CA HIS A 91 -5.89 -3.25 -15.15
C HIS A 91 -5.58 -4.08 -16.39
N ASP A 92 -5.05 -3.44 -17.44
CA ASP A 92 -4.68 -4.07 -18.71
C ASP A 92 -3.49 -5.02 -18.55
N ALA A 93 -2.60 -4.75 -17.59
CA ALA A 93 -1.52 -5.67 -17.19
C ALA A 93 -2.05 -6.96 -16.50
N GLY A 94 -3.34 -7.04 -16.17
CA GLY A 94 -3.99 -8.21 -15.56
C GLY A 94 -4.30 -8.07 -14.07
N ILE A 95 -4.17 -6.88 -13.48
CA ILE A 95 -4.44 -6.63 -12.06
C ILE A 95 -5.65 -5.74 -11.90
N ASP A 96 -6.70 -6.26 -11.29
CA ASP A 96 -7.95 -5.56 -10.99
C ASP A 96 -7.77 -4.52 -9.88
N ILE A 97 -7.03 -3.46 -10.21
CA ILE A 97 -6.69 -2.36 -9.33
C ILE A 97 -7.92 -1.60 -8.87
N TYR A 98 -8.98 -1.54 -9.69
CA TYR A 98 -10.26 -0.95 -9.31
C TYR A 98 -10.91 -1.74 -8.17
N LYS A 99 -10.89 -3.08 -8.22
CA LYS A 99 -11.36 -3.92 -7.12
C LYS A 99 -10.52 -3.75 -5.85
N ILE A 100 -9.20 -3.64 -5.97
CA ILE A 100 -8.29 -3.39 -4.83
C ILE A 100 -8.57 -2.01 -4.20
N VAL A 101 -8.76 -0.97 -5.03
CA VAL A 101 -9.04 0.40 -4.59
C VAL A 101 -10.44 0.53 -3.99
N ASN A 102 -11.44 -0.19 -4.51
CA ASN A 102 -12.77 -0.23 -3.91
C ASN A 102 -12.75 -0.95 -2.55
N LEU A 103 -12.06 -2.10 -2.45
CA LEU A 103 -11.88 -2.81 -1.18
C LEU A 103 -11.15 -1.95 -0.13
N LEU A 104 -10.20 -1.12 -0.58
CA LEU A 104 -9.58 -0.05 0.22
C LEU A 104 -10.59 0.98 0.70
N ASN A 105 -11.38 1.55 -0.20
CA ASN A 105 -12.32 2.61 0.10
C ASN A 105 -13.43 2.12 1.06
N ASP A 106 -13.86 0.86 0.91
CA ASP A 106 -14.73 0.15 1.86
C ASP A 106 -14.03 -0.07 3.22
N ALA A 107 -12.75 -0.48 3.21
CA ALA A 107 -11.90 -0.59 4.39
C ALA A 107 -11.45 0.77 4.98
N LEU A 108 -11.84 1.90 4.40
CA LEU A 108 -11.78 3.22 5.03
C LEU A 108 -13.14 3.62 5.65
N GLY A 109 -14.13 2.73 5.61
CA GLY A 109 -15.42 2.81 6.32
C GLY A 109 -15.60 1.75 7.41
N LEU A 110 -14.53 1.30 8.06
CA LEU A 110 -14.52 0.09 8.90
C LEU A 110 -15.45 0.12 10.14
N PRO A 111 -16.20 -0.98 10.41
CA PRO A 111 -16.75 -1.31 11.73
C PRO A 111 -15.64 -1.76 12.71
N PRO A 112 -15.92 -1.88 14.03
CA PRO A 112 -14.89 -2.17 15.04
C PRO A 112 -14.16 -3.49 14.82
N LEU A 113 -12.82 -3.43 14.92
CA LEU A 113 -11.94 -4.59 14.89
C LEU A 113 -12.14 -5.45 16.15
N THR A 114 -12.45 -6.73 15.98
CA THR A 114 -12.40 -7.72 17.05
C THR A 114 -11.06 -8.45 17.02
N PRO A 115 -10.29 -8.48 18.14
CA PRO A 115 -8.99 -9.13 18.15
C PRO A 115 -9.13 -10.65 17.95
N PRO A 116 -8.25 -11.29 17.14
CA PRO A 116 -8.23 -12.74 17.00
C PRO A 116 -7.93 -13.42 18.34
N SER A 117 -8.55 -14.58 18.57
CA SER A 117 -8.54 -15.29 19.86
C SER A 117 -7.17 -15.85 20.30
N THR A 118 -6.14 -15.72 19.46
CA THR A 118 -4.80 -16.32 19.62
C THR A 118 -3.68 -15.28 19.44
N LEU A 119 -3.95 -14.03 19.83
CA LEU A 119 -3.00 -12.91 19.66
C LEU A 119 -1.82 -13.05 20.64
N VAL A 120 -0.69 -13.58 20.17
CA VAL A 120 0.56 -13.68 20.93
C VAL A 120 1.36 -12.39 20.77
N LEU A 121 1.21 -11.46 21.71
CA LEU A 121 1.97 -10.20 21.77
C LEU A 121 3.43 -10.45 22.21
N GLY A 122 4.29 -10.80 21.26
CA GLY A 122 5.72 -11.07 21.50
C GLY A 122 6.67 -9.87 21.34
N THR A 123 6.22 -8.80 20.71
CA THR A 123 7.04 -7.62 20.35
C THR A 123 6.50 -6.36 20.99
N GLN A 124 7.37 -5.51 21.56
CA GLN A 124 6.97 -4.15 21.94
C GLN A 124 6.97 -3.27 20.70
N ILE A 125 5.86 -2.57 20.47
CA ILE A 125 5.75 -1.57 19.40
C ILE A 125 6.75 -0.42 19.61
N THR A 126 7.36 0.04 18.53
CA THR A 126 8.38 1.11 18.59
C THR A 126 7.81 2.54 18.55
N GLY A 127 6.49 2.68 18.39
CA GLY A 127 5.73 3.91 18.58
C GLY A 127 5.63 4.82 17.35
N GLY A 128 4.47 5.43 17.17
CA GLY A 128 4.13 6.32 16.06
C GLY A 128 4.04 5.62 14.70
N ILE A 129 3.65 6.38 13.67
CA ILE A 129 3.48 5.91 12.29
C ILE A 129 4.82 5.38 11.74
N LYS A 130 5.93 6.03 12.13
CA LYS A 130 7.29 5.61 11.76
C LYS A 130 7.71 4.30 12.43
N GLY A 131 7.33 4.09 13.70
CA GLY A 131 7.54 2.82 14.39
C GLY A 131 6.74 1.71 13.74
N TYR A 132 5.46 1.96 13.41
CA TYR A 132 4.61 0.98 12.74
C TYR A 132 5.22 0.50 11.41
N VAL A 133 5.68 1.43 10.57
CA VAL A 133 6.41 1.09 9.33
C VAL A 133 7.65 0.24 9.63
N LYS A 134 8.45 0.61 10.62
CA LYS A 134 9.68 -0.10 11.00
C LYS A 134 9.37 -1.53 11.48
N ASP A 135 8.35 -1.70 12.32
CA ASP A 135 8.01 -2.98 12.94
C ASP A 135 7.41 -3.94 11.89
N ILE A 136 6.58 -3.43 10.98
CA ILE A 136 6.11 -4.21 9.81
C ILE A 136 7.29 -4.59 8.89
N LEU A 137 8.22 -3.68 8.59
CA LEU A 137 9.39 -4.00 7.78
C LEU A 137 10.31 -5.04 8.43
N ALA A 138 10.39 -5.07 9.76
CA ALA A 138 11.26 -5.97 10.50
C ALA A 138 10.84 -7.46 10.43
N ILE A 139 9.54 -7.72 10.22
CA ILE A 139 9.01 -9.09 10.08
C ILE A 139 8.96 -9.59 8.63
N LEU A 140 9.13 -8.71 7.62
CA LEU A 140 9.07 -9.15 6.21
C LEU A 140 10.25 -10.07 5.87
N PRO A 141 10.01 -11.24 5.23
CA PRO A 141 11.07 -12.17 4.80
C PRO A 141 11.79 -11.60 3.58
N SER A 142 12.64 -10.60 3.84
CA SER A 142 13.23 -9.71 2.84
C SER A 142 14.13 -10.46 1.86
N LYS A 143 14.76 -11.55 2.30
CA LYS A 143 15.58 -12.41 1.45
C LYS A 143 14.70 -13.20 0.48
N GLU A 144 13.64 -13.83 0.97
CA GLU A 144 12.71 -14.65 0.21
C GLU A 144 11.94 -13.80 -0.81
N LEU A 145 11.54 -12.59 -0.45
CA LEU A 145 10.92 -11.61 -1.34
C LEU A 145 11.88 -11.17 -2.45
N ASN A 146 13.16 -10.95 -2.15
CA ASN A 146 14.19 -10.61 -3.15
C ASN A 146 14.52 -11.80 -4.07
N ASP A 147 14.66 -13.01 -3.51
CA ASP A 147 14.88 -14.24 -4.28
C ASP A 147 13.70 -14.52 -5.23
N LEU A 148 12.46 -14.28 -4.76
CA LEU A 148 11.26 -14.37 -5.59
C LEU A 148 11.24 -13.30 -6.68
N TYR A 149 11.60 -12.05 -6.36
CA TYR A 149 11.72 -10.96 -7.35
C TYR A 149 12.70 -11.31 -8.47
N GLU A 150 13.91 -11.72 -8.11
CA GLU A 150 14.96 -12.14 -9.05
C GLU A 150 14.55 -13.37 -9.87
N LYS A 151 13.85 -14.33 -9.26
CA LYS A 151 13.27 -15.48 -9.96
C LYS A 151 12.22 -15.04 -10.96
N LYS A 152 11.24 -14.24 -10.56
CA LYS A 152 10.13 -13.75 -11.42
C LYS A 152 10.63 -12.90 -12.58
N LEU A 153 11.63 -12.04 -12.37
CA LEU A 153 12.30 -11.30 -13.44
C LEU A 153 12.95 -12.20 -14.51
N LYS A 154 13.37 -13.42 -14.15
CA LYS A 154 13.96 -14.40 -15.08
C LYS A 154 12.87 -15.29 -15.70
N THR A 155 11.96 -15.82 -14.90
CA THR A 155 11.02 -16.88 -15.33
C THR A 155 9.66 -16.40 -15.83
N SER A 156 9.18 -15.20 -15.46
CA SER A 156 7.88 -14.69 -15.91
C SER A 156 8.03 -13.53 -16.89
N GLU A 157 7.47 -13.68 -18.08
CA GLU A 157 7.35 -12.59 -19.06
C GLU A 157 6.34 -11.54 -18.62
N ALA A 158 5.25 -11.94 -17.98
CA ALA A 158 4.22 -11.02 -17.49
C ALA A 158 4.78 -10.10 -16.39
N PHE A 159 5.47 -10.68 -15.40
CA PHE A 159 6.13 -9.91 -14.34
C PHE A 159 7.21 -8.99 -14.89
N ARG A 160 8.11 -9.49 -15.75
CA ARG A 160 9.18 -8.70 -16.36
C ARG A 160 8.65 -7.56 -17.22
N SER A 161 7.55 -7.77 -17.95
CA SER A 161 6.90 -6.72 -18.74
C SER A 161 6.25 -5.64 -17.85
N PHE A 162 5.63 -6.06 -16.74
CA PHE A 162 5.08 -5.16 -15.74
C PHE A 162 6.17 -4.28 -15.09
N ILE A 163 7.28 -4.87 -14.63
CA ILE A 163 8.42 -4.11 -14.08
C ILE A 163 8.97 -3.13 -15.11
N LYS A 164 9.19 -3.56 -16.36
CA LYS A 164 9.69 -2.70 -17.44
C LYS A 164 8.81 -1.47 -17.71
N GLN A 165 7.49 -1.55 -17.52
CA GLN A 165 6.64 -0.36 -17.62
C GLN A 165 6.78 0.54 -16.40
N LEU A 166 6.87 0.00 -15.19
CA LEU A 166 7.06 0.82 -13.98
C LEU A 166 8.36 1.64 -14.05
N GLU A 167 9.39 1.08 -14.68
CA GLU A 167 10.68 1.74 -14.98
C GLU A 167 10.62 2.66 -16.23
N SER A 168 9.49 2.72 -16.94
CA SER A 168 9.37 3.46 -18.19
C SER A 168 9.23 4.98 -17.98
N LYS A 169 9.74 5.75 -18.94
CA LYS A 169 9.57 7.22 -18.98
C LYS A 169 8.10 7.63 -18.94
N ASN A 170 7.22 6.93 -19.66
CA ASN A 170 5.79 7.21 -19.66
C ASN A 170 5.17 7.06 -18.26
N PHE A 171 5.56 6.03 -17.51
CA PHE A 171 5.12 5.86 -16.12
C PHE A 171 5.65 6.99 -15.21
N GLN A 172 6.94 7.34 -15.32
CA GLN A 172 7.50 8.46 -14.56
C GLN A 172 6.85 9.81 -14.92
N GLU A 173 6.47 10.04 -16.18
CA GLU A 173 5.73 11.22 -16.60
C GLU A 173 4.34 11.30 -15.98
N ILE A 174 3.64 10.17 -15.86
CA ILE A 174 2.35 10.09 -15.14
C ILE A 174 2.57 10.41 -13.65
N VAL A 175 3.57 9.80 -13.00
CA VAL A 175 3.92 10.08 -11.60
C VAL A 175 4.26 11.56 -11.40
N ASN A 176 5.03 12.17 -12.30
CA ASN A 176 5.40 13.58 -12.23
C ASN A 176 4.16 14.50 -12.37
N LYS A 177 3.26 14.21 -13.32
CA LYS A 177 2.01 14.98 -13.53
C LYS A 177 1.07 14.88 -12.32
N VAL A 178 0.92 13.68 -11.75
CA VAL A 178 0.19 13.46 -10.50
C VAL A 178 0.83 14.26 -9.37
N TYR A 179 2.15 14.18 -9.21
CA TYR A 179 2.87 14.87 -8.14
C TYR A 179 2.65 16.39 -8.18
N VAL A 180 2.77 17.04 -9.34
CA VAL A 180 2.58 18.51 -9.47
C VAL A 180 1.12 18.96 -9.48
N ASN A 181 0.15 18.02 -9.45
CA ASN A 181 -1.27 18.38 -9.48
C ASN A 181 -1.69 19.10 -8.18
N PRO A 182 -2.37 20.26 -8.23
CA PRO A 182 -2.77 21.00 -7.03
C PRO A 182 -3.62 20.20 -6.02
N LYS A 183 -4.50 19.30 -6.49
CA LYS A 183 -5.31 18.43 -5.60
C LYS A 183 -4.44 17.41 -4.88
N PHE A 184 -3.45 16.84 -5.57
CA PHE A 184 -2.50 15.92 -4.97
C PHE A 184 -1.53 16.62 -4.02
N GLN A 185 -1.06 17.82 -4.35
CA GLN A 185 -0.28 18.67 -3.43
C GLN A 185 -1.08 19.05 -2.18
N ALA A 186 -2.39 19.30 -2.30
CA ALA A 186 -3.27 19.47 -1.15
C ALA A 186 -3.35 18.17 -0.31
N LEU A 187 -3.49 17.00 -0.93
CA LEU A 187 -3.48 15.70 -0.23
C LEU A 187 -2.18 15.49 0.56
N LEU A 188 -1.02 15.75 -0.06
CA LEU A 188 0.27 15.68 0.62
C LEU A 188 0.36 16.68 1.79
N LYS A 189 -0.09 17.93 1.58
CA LYS A 189 -0.09 18.94 2.65
C LYS A 189 -0.95 18.50 3.83
N HIS A 190 -2.19 18.07 3.59
CA HIS A 190 -3.08 17.61 4.65
C HIS A 190 -2.54 16.38 5.38
N ALA A 191 -1.92 15.42 4.66
CA ALA A 191 -1.26 14.27 5.29
C ALA A 191 -0.09 14.71 6.21
N LYS A 192 0.74 15.66 5.76
CA LYS A 192 1.82 16.23 6.57
C LYS A 192 1.30 16.98 7.80
N ASP A 193 0.22 17.77 7.64
CA ASP A 193 -0.43 18.48 8.76
C ASP A 193 -1.04 17.50 9.77
N ALA A 194 -1.44 16.29 9.34
CA ALA A 194 -1.90 15.20 10.19
C ALA A 194 -0.76 14.35 10.81
N GLY A 195 0.50 14.79 10.70
CA GLY A 195 1.67 14.13 11.30
C GLY A 195 2.26 12.98 10.46
N ILE A 196 1.76 12.73 9.25
CA ILE A 196 2.26 11.63 8.40
C ILE A 196 3.62 12.03 7.80
N ASP A 197 4.66 11.24 8.11
CA ASP A 197 6.01 11.43 7.58
C ASP A 197 6.06 11.04 6.08
N LEU A 198 5.92 12.04 5.21
CA LEU A 198 6.00 11.86 3.77
C LEU A 198 7.38 11.40 3.29
N ILE A 199 8.45 11.62 4.05
CA ILE A 199 9.79 11.14 3.71
C ILE A 199 9.84 9.63 3.88
N VAL A 200 9.29 9.10 4.98
CA VAL A 200 9.12 7.64 5.17
C VAL A 200 8.30 7.03 4.04
N LEU A 201 7.20 7.66 3.60
CA LEU A 201 6.42 7.17 2.46
C LEU A 201 7.20 7.19 1.14
N LYS A 202 8.00 8.24 0.89
CA LYS A 202 8.84 8.38 -0.29
C LYS A 202 9.99 7.36 -0.30
N ASP A 203 10.64 7.14 0.84
CA ASP A 203 11.70 6.15 0.98
C ASP A 203 11.15 4.73 0.84
N LEU A 204 9.97 4.43 1.39
CA LEU A 204 9.25 3.18 1.11
C LEU A 204 8.96 3.01 -0.39
N LEU A 205 8.46 4.04 -1.08
CA LEU A 205 8.22 3.97 -2.53
C LEU A 205 9.52 3.71 -3.30
N LYS A 206 10.63 4.32 -2.90
CA LYS A 206 11.94 4.10 -3.53
C LYS A 206 12.50 2.70 -3.24
N ILE A 207 12.53 2.27 -1.98
CA ILE A 207 13.03 0.94 -1.55
C ILE A 207 12.22 -0.17 -2.22
N LEU A 208 10.90 -0.04 -2.25
CA LEU A 208 10.00 -1.12 -2.65
C LEU A 208 9.59 -1.10 -4.14
N TRP A 209 10.00 -0.08 -4.93
CA TRP A 209 9.68 0.05 -6.36
C TRP A 209 10.77 0.67 -7.26
N GLY A 210 11.82 1.27 -6.71
CA GLY A 210 12.69 2.17 -7.48
C GLY A 210 12.03 3.48 -7.92
N ILE A 211 10.76 3.73 -7.57
CA ILE A 211 10.02 4.94 -7.94
C ILE A 211 10.65 6.15 -7.25
N THR A 212 11.05 7.15 -8.05
CA THR A 212 11.52 8.42 -7.54
C THR A 212 10.36 9.42 -7.53
N VAL A 213 9.85 9.73 -6.34
CA VAL A 213 8.89 10.82 -6.13
C VAL A 213 9.66 12.16 -6.15
N PRO A 214 9.24 13.16 -6.93
CA PRO A 214 9.87 14.49 -6.92
C PRO A 214 9.74 15.20 -5.55
N GLY A 215 10.57 16.21 -5.32
CA GLY A 215 10.59 16.97 -4.05
C GLY A 215 11.54 16.38 -3.00
N ASN A 216 11.75 17.11 -1.90
CA ASN A 216 12.53 16.67 -0.74
C ASN A 216 11.60 16.23 0.39
#